data_AF-A0A963TDV5-F1
#
_entry.id   AF-A0A963TDV5-F1
#
_cell.length_a   1.000
_cell.length_b   1.000
_cell.length_c   1.000
_cell.angle_alpha   90.00
_cell.angle_beta   90.00
_cell.angle_gamma   90.00
#
_symmetry.space_group_name_H-M   'P 1'
#
loop_
_entity.id
_entity.type
_entity.pdbx_description
1 polymer ?
#
loop_
_entity_poly.entity_id
_entity_poly.type
_entity_poly.pdbx_seq_one_letter_code
_entity_poly.pdbx_strand_id
1 'polypeptide(L)'
;MLRLTLALAALVLLAPAPAAAETCARLMQDRGQTFLVNACNECRMVTVKRSRPGSSAPTHRRFTLPAKTHQVLSFRGPGHTRIGEDTSCHLPGETAENLPNVNDGQRCIQLMRLPGDAGIGASNTCRECRAVIIERSSSGKVSRRKTYSIAPGGTLPVPDEGFSKVKLLGESDCR
;
A
#
# COMPACT_ATOMS: atom_id res chain seq x y z
N MET A 1 -12.00 65.23 36.63
CA MET A 1 -12.93 64.08 36.67
C MET A 1 -12.25 62.91 36.00
N LEU A 2 -11.93 61.89 36.79
CA LEU A 2 -11.07 60.75 36.47
C LEU A 2 -11.94 59.59 35.96
N ARG A 3 -11.67 59.03 34.77
CA ARG A 3 -12.27 57.76 34.33
C ARG A 3 -11.18 56.81 33.87
N LEU A 4 -10.91 55.83 34.72
CA LEU A 4 -9.99 54.72 34.51
C LEU A 4 -10.82 53.53 34.00
N THR A 5 -10.72 53.20 32.72
CA THR A 5 -11.38 52.01 32.14
C THR A 5 -10.37 50.88 32.03
N LEU A 6 -10.49 49.89 32.92
CA LEU A 6 -9.84 48.58 32.81
C LEU A 6 -10.39 47.85 31.57
N ALA A 7 -9.53 47.53 30.60
CA ALA A 7 -9.84 46.58 29.54
C ALA A 7 -9.25 45.21 29.92
N LEU A 8 -10.12 44.28 30.32
CA LEU A 8 -9.79 42.89 30.60
C LEU A 8 -9.57 42.16 29.26
N ALA A 9 -8.31 41.98 28.84
CA ALA A 9 -8.00 41.22 27.64
C ALA A 9 -8.07 39.71 27.94
N ALA A 10 -9.14 39.06 27.46
CA ALA A 10 -9.30 37.62 27.51
C ALA A 10 -8.28 36.95 26.57
N LEU A 11 -7.29 36.27 27.15
CA LEU A 11 -6.30 35.49 26.41
C LEU A 11 -6.96 34.19 25.94
N VAL A 12 -7.47 34.18 24.70
CA VAL A 12 -7.97 32.97 24.05
C VAL A 12 -6.77 32.08 23.72
N LEU A 13 -6.61 30.98 24.46
CA LEU A 13 -5.68 29.91 24.13
C LEU A 13 -6.11 29.26 22.81
N LEU A 14 -5.46 29.65 21.70
CA LEU A 14 -5.55 28.89 20.45
C LEU A 14 -4.82 27.56 20.63
N ALA A 15 -5.57 26.49 20.86
CA ALA A 15 -5.03 25.14 20.78
C ALA A 15 -4.58 24.85 19.33
N PRO A 16 -3.36 24.33 19.10
CA PRO A 16 -2.95 23.88 17.78
C PRO A 16 -3.84 22.72 17.34
N ALA A 17 -4.48 22.87 16.17
CA ALA A 17 -5.25 21.80 15.57
C ALA A 17 -4.34 20.59 15.29
N PRO A 18 -4.79 19.35 15.54
CA PRO A 18 -4.00 18.17 15.22
C PRO A 18 -3.71 18.16 13.71
N ALA A 19 -2.43 18.01 13.36
CA ALA A 19 -2.00 17.86 11.98
C ALA A 19 -2.76 16.70 11.34
N ALA A 20 -3.57 17.00 10.33
CA ALA A 20 -4.30 15.99 9.58
C ALA A 20 -3.31 14.96 9.05
N ALA A 21 -3.55 13.68 9.32
CA ALA A 21 -2.76 12.58 8.77
C ALA A 21 -2.61 12.79 7.25
N GLU A 22 -1.38 12.92 6.77
CA GLU A 22 -1.10 13.20 5.36
C GLU A 22 -1.69 12.09 4.50
N THR A 23 -2.79 12.39 3.81
CA THR A 23 -3.35 11.52 2.79
C THR A 23 -2.48 11.67 1.55
N CYS A 24 -1.77 10.58 1.21
CA CYS A 24 -0.86 10.51 0.08
C CYS A 24 -1.62 10.63 -1.25
N ALA A 25 -2.75 9.95 -1.36
CA ALA A 25 -3.54 9.92 -2.57
C ALA A 25 -4.61 11.02 -2.60
N ARG A 26 -4.77 11.68 -3.76
CA ARG A 26 -5.73 12.76 -3.97
C ARG A 26 -6.44 12.61 -5.31
N LEU A 27 -7.71 13.04 -5.36
CA LEU A 27 -8.46 13.17 -6.61
C LEU A 27 -8.33 14.61 -7.12
N MET A 28 -7.95 14.77 -8.37
CA MET A 28 -7.91 16.06 -9.06
C MET A 28 -8.83 16.03 -10.27
N GLN A 29 -9.40 17.17 -10.62
CA GLN A 29 -10.15 17.34 -11.86
C GLN A 29 -9.49 18.42 -12.69
N ASP A 30 -9.22 18.11 -13.96
CA ASP A 30 -8.77 19.07 -14.95
C ASP A 30 -9.49 18.83 -16.27
N ARG A 31 -10.08 19.87 -16.85
CA ARG A 31 -10.82 19.84 -18.14
C ARG A 31 -11.83 18.67 -18.27
N GLY A 32 -12.55 18.36 -17.19
CA GLY A 32 -13.54 17.27 -17.18
C GLY A 32 -12.95 15.86 -17.06
N GLN A 33 -11.62 15.74 -16.96
CA GLN A 33 -10.90 14.51 -16.70
C GLN A 33 -10.57 14.43 -15.20
N THR A 34 -10.85 13.28 -14.59
CA THR A 34 -10.46 13.02 -13.20
C THR A 34 -9.12 12.28 -13.15
N PHE A 35 -8.23 12.72 -12.27
CA PHE A 35 -6.92 12.14 -12.02
C PHE A 35 -6.85 11.65 -10.58
N LEU A 36 -6.19 10.51 -10.38
CA LEU A 36 -5.78 10.03 -9.09
C LEU A 36 -4.28 10.28 -8.94
N VAL A 37 -3.89 11.10 -7.97
CA VAL A 37 -2.51 11.57 -7.80
C VAL A 37 -1.93 11.00 -6.52
N ASN A 38 -0.71 10.49 -6.57
CA ASN A 38 0.07 10.12 -5.40
C ASN A 38 1.08 11.23 -5.08
N ALA A 39 0.89 11.92 -3.97
CA ALA A 39 1.77 12.97 -3.49
C ALA A 39 2.94 12.45 -2.64
N CYS A 40 2.96 11.17 -2.26
CA CYS A 40 4.02 10.59 -1.43
C CYS A 40 5.20 10.09 -2.26
N ASN A 41 6.36 9.94 -1.60
CA ASN A 41 7.61 9.42 -2.18
C ASN A 41 7.64 7.88 -2.23
N GLU A 42 6.51 7.22 -1.97
CA GLU A 42 6.37 5.78 -1.94
C GLU A 42 5.15 5.34 -2.76
N CYS A 43 5.14 4.06 -3.16
CA CYS A 43 4.02 3.49 -3.89
C CYS A 43 2.78 3.39 -2.99
N ARG A 44 1.61 3.77 -3.51
CA ARG A 44 0.33 3.71 -2.80
C ARG A 44 -0.69 2.85 -3.53
N MET A 45 -1.43 2.03 -2.78
CA MET A 45 -2.58 1.26 -3.23
C MET A 45 -3.85 1.95 -2.75
N VAL A 46 -4.67 2.40 -3.70
CA VAL A 46 -5.78 3.30 -3.42
C VAL A 46 -7.08 2.70 -3.93
N THR A 47 -8.04 2.50 -3.03
CA THR A 47 -9.40 2.08 -3.39
C THR A 47 -10.25 3.31 -3.68
N VAL A 48 -10.67 3.50 -4.93
CA VAL A 48 -11.62 4.54 -5.34
C VAL A 48 -13.04 3.97 -5.32
N LYS A 49 -13.94 4.69 -4.65
CA LYS A 49 -15.36 4.35 -4.54
C LYS A 49 -16.17 5.30 -5.43
N ARG A 50 -17.09 4.75 -6.22
CA ARG A 50 -17.95 5.54 -7.10
C ARG A 50 -19.42 5.17 -6.94
N SER A 51 -20.24 6.17 -6.62
CA SER A 51 -21.69 6.02 -6.51
C SER A 51 -22.38 6.64 -7.72
N ARG A 52 -23.33 5.92 -8.33
CA ARG A 52 -24.16 6.45 -9.42
C ARG A 52 -25.59 6.69 -8.95
N PRO A 53 -26.25 7.75 -9.46
CA PRO A 53 -27.69 7.89 -9.28
C PRO A 53 -28.42 6.63 -9.76
N GLY A 54 -29.35 6.11 -8.95
CA GLY A 54 -30.14 4.92 -9.28
C GLY A 54 -29.47 3.56 -9.01
N SER A 55 -28.20 3.53 -8.60
CA SER A 55 -27.53 2.29 -8.15
C SER A 55 -27.58 2.18 -6.64
N SER A 56 -28.03 1.04 -6.11
CA SER A 56 -28.09 0.77 -4.68
C SER A 56 -26.72 0.52 -4.05
N ALA A 57 -25.71 0.14 -4.84
CA ALA A 57 -24.36 -0.15 -4.37
C ALA A 57 -23.30 0.70 -5.09
N PRO A 58 -22.31 1.25 -4.35
CA PRO A 58 -21.14 1.90 -4.95
C PRO A 58 -20.20 0.88 -5.59
N THR A 59 -19.58 1.25 -6.71
CA THR A 59 -18.53 0.46 -7.35
C THR A 59 -17.17 0.79 -6.73
N HIS A 60 -16.36 -0.23 -6.48
CA HIS A 60 -15.02 -0.10 -5.94
C HIS A 60 -13.99 -0.46 -7.01
N ARG A 61 -12.95 0.36 -7.17
CA ARG A 61 -11.80 0.03 -8.02
C ARG A 61 -10.52 0.38 -7.29
N ARG A 62 -9.60 -0.57 -7.26
CA ARG A 62 -8.29 -0.42 -6.62
C ARG A 62 -7.25 -0.03 -7.67
N PHE A 63 -6.38 0.90 -7.32
CA PHE A 63 -5.32 1.44 -8.17
C PHE A 63 -3.99 1.35 -7.45
N THR A 64 -2.95 0.95 -8.16
CA THR A 64 -1.57 0.99 -7.69
C THR A 64 -0.91 2.21 -8.31
N LEU A 65 -0.42 3.11 -7.48
CA LEU A 65 0.19 4.37 -7.89
C LEU A 65 1.66 4.38 -7.45
N PRO A 66 2.62 4.37 -8.39
CA PRO A 66 4.01 4.62 -8.07
C PRO A 66 4.19 5.99 -7.38
N ALA A 67 5.32 6.16 -6.68
CA ALA A 67 5.68 7.41 -6.02
C ALA A 67 5.58 8.60 -6.98
N LYS A 68 4.96 9.70 -6.54
CA LYS A 68 4.87 10.96 -7.31
C LYS A 68 4.25 10.85 -8.71
N THR A 69 3.39 9.86 -8.94
CA THR A 69 2.69 9.68 -10.24
C THR A 69 1.23 10.09 -10.18
N HIS A 70 0.60 10.17 -11.35
CA HIS A 70 -0.83 10.33 -11.49
C HIS A 70 -1.41 9.32 -12.50
N GLN A 71 -2.63 8.88 -12.25
CA GLN A 71 -3.38 7.98 -13.12
C GLN A 71 -4.69 8.64 -13.54
N VAL A 72 -4.96 8.63 -14.84
CA VAL A 72 -6.24 9.10 -15.38
C VAL A 72 -7.34 8.10 -15.01
N LEU A 73 -8.44 8.60 -14.43
CA LEU A 73 -9.63 7.83 -14.13
C LEU A 73 -10.67 8.02 -15.24
N SER A 74 -10.84 7.00 -16.07
CA SER A 74 -11.83 6.97 -17.15
C SER A 74 -13.19 6.52 -16.62
N PHE A 75 -13.89 7.43 -15.94
CA PHE A 75 -15.24 7.21 -15.46
C PHE A 75 -16.29 7.71 -16.45
N ARG A 76 -17.05 6.79 -17.05
CA ARG A 76 -18.16 7.16 -17.96
C ARG A 76 -19.42 7.59 -17.21
N GLY A 77 -20.15 8.59 -17.69
CA GLY A 77 -21.49 9.00 -17.19
C GLY A 77 -21.51 9.68 -15.80
N PRO A 78 -22.69 10.05 -15.28
CA PRO A 78 -22.83 10.75 -14.00
C PRO A 78 -22.49 9.83 -12.80
N GLY A 79 -21.92 10.43 -11.74
CA GLY A 79 -21.65 9.75 -10.47
C GLY A 79 -20.59 10.45 -9.62
N HIS A 80 -20.65 10.24 -8.31
CA HIS A 80 -19.71 10.82 -7.34
C HIS A 80 -18.56 9.85 -7.07
N THR A 81 -17.34 10.36 -7.14
CA THR A 81 -16.10 9.58 -6.93
C THR A 81 -15.41 10.07 -5.67
N ARG A 82 -14.97 9.15 -4.82
CA ARG A 82 -14.19 9.47 -3.62
C ARG A 82 -13.10 8.42 -3.38
N ILE A 83 -12.04 8.83 -2.69
CA ILE A 83 -11.05 7.89 -2.16
C ILE A 83 -11.66 7.17 -0.96
N GLY A 84 -11.46 5.86 -0.90
CA GLY A 84 -11.93 4.98 0.15
C GLY A 84 -10.81 4.55 1.08
N GLU A 85 -9.84 3.81 0.55
CA GLU A 85 -8.65 3.36 1.27
C GLU A 85 -7.41 3.90 0.55
N ASP A 86 -6.39 4.25 1.31
CA ASP A 86 -5.08 4.66 0.83
C ASP A 86 -4.03 3.97 1.72
N THR A 87 -3.37 2.95 1.18
CA THR A 87 -2.34 2.17 1.89
C THR A 87 -1.05 2.17 1.09
N SER A 88 0.08 1.83 1.70
CA SER A 88 1.30 1.56 0.93
C SER A 88 1.06 0.36 0.00
N CYS A 89 1.71 0.35 -1.16
CA CYS A 89 1.72 -0.83 -2.05
C CYS A 89 2.37 -2.02 -1.37
N HIS A 90 3.29 -1.75 -0.44
CA HIS A 90 3.72 -2.72 0.54
C HIS A 90 2.61 -2.79 1.59
N LEU A 91 1.74 -3.79 1.48
CA LEU A 91 1.13 -4.30 2.70
C LEU A 91 2.29 -4.77 3.58
N PRO A 92 2.28 -4.56 4.90
CA PRO A 92 3.24 -5.22 5.77
C PRO A 92 3.11 -6.73 5.49
N GLY A 93 4.03 -7.27 4.70
CA GLY A 93 3.96 -8.65 4.22
C GLY A 93 3.63 -8.95 2.75
N GLU A 94 3.55 -8.05 1.74
CA GLU A 94 3.17 -8.45 0.33
C GLU A 94 3.85 -7.71 -0.85
N THR A 95 4.29 -8.40 -1.93
CA THR A 95 4.34 -7.90 -3.33
C THR A 95 3.83 -8.92 -4.40
N ALA A 96 4.17 -8.80 -5.68
CA ALA A 96 3.36 -9.10 -6.88
C ALA A 96 3.19 -10.58 -7.38
N GLU A 97 1.97 -11.06 -7.65
CA GLU A 97 1.79 -12.30 -8.44
C GLU A 97 2.07 -12.05 -9.95
N ASN A 98 2.89 -12.91 -10.58
CA ASN A 98 3.29 -12.99 -12.01
C ASN A 98 4.47 -12.14 -12.51
N LEU A 99 5.66 -12.36 -11.95
CA LEU A 99 6.92 -12.09 -12.66
C LEU A 99 7.45 -13.41 -13.27
N PRO A 100 8.23 -13.36 -14.36
CA PRO A 100 9.02 -14.51 -14.82
C PRO A 100 9.84 -15.07 -13.65
N ASN A 101 10.31 -16.32 -13.72
CA ASN A 101 11.35 -16.81 -12.80
C ASN A 101 12.62 -15.97 -13.02
N VAL A 102 12.66 -14.78 -12.44
CA VAL A 102 13.84 -13.91 -12.44
C VAL A 102 14.68 -14.47 -11.31
N ASN A 103 15.66 -15.28 -11.70
CA ASN A 103 16.75 -15.67 -10.83
C ASN A 103 17.98 -15.04 -11.46
N ASP A 104 18.56 -14.03 -10.81
CA ASP A 104 19.82 -13.44 -11.26
C ASP A 104 21.03 -14.34 -10.94
N GLY A 105 20.78 -15.52 -10.35
CA GLY A 105 21.79 -16.50 -9.99
C GLY A 105 22.36 -16.30 -8.59
N GLN A 106 21.97 -15.24 -7.88
CA GLN A 106 22.44 -14.93 -6.54
C GLN A 106 21.43 -15.36 -5.48
N ARG A 107 21.89 -16.22 -4.55
CA ARG A 107 21.07 -16.74 -3.44
C ARG A 107 21.20 -15.90 -2.18
N CYS A 108 20.27 -14.97 -2.01
CA CYS A 108 20.19 -14.05 -0.87
C CYS A 108 19.09 -14.45 0.13
N ILE A 109 18.11 -15.22 -0.31
CA ILE A 109 16.84 -15.34 0.43
C ILE A 109 16.74 -16.71 1.09
N GLN A 110 16.54 -16.70 2.40
CA GLN A 110 16.41 -17.90 3.21
C GLN A 110 15.00 -17.99 3.79
N LEU A 111 14.31 -19.10 3.49
CA LEU A 111 13.08 -19.45 4.20
C LEU A 111 13.45 -19.98 5.58
N MET A 112 12.89 -19.39 6.62
CA MET A 112 13.15 -19.77 8.00
C MET A 112 11.88 -19.77 8.83
N ARG A 113 11.90 -20.47 9.95
CA ARG A 113 10.82 -20.40 10.94
C ARG A 113 11.03 -19.15 11.78
N LEU A 114 10.02 -18.31 11.88
CA LEU A 114 10.04 -17.13 12.73
C LEU A 114 9.85 -17.53 14.20
N PRO A 115 10.34 -16.72 15.14
CA PRO A 115 10.14 -16.96 16.57
C PRO A 115 8.65 -16.97 16.94
N GLY A 116 8.27 -17.83 17.89
CA GLY A 116 6.90 -17.95 18.37
C GLY A 116 5.94 -18.51 17.33
N ASP A 117 4.70 -18.01 17.33
CA ASP A 117 3.62 -18.47 16.46
C ASP A 117 3.58 -17.75 15.09
N ALA A 118 4.61 -16.94 14.78
CA ALA A 118 4.67 -16.14 13.56
C ALA A 118 4.87 -16.96 12.26
N GLY A 119 5.09 -18.28 12.38
CA GLY A 119 5.08 -19.19 11.24
C GLY A 119 6.38 -19.18 10.43
N ILE A 120 6.26 -19.21 9.10
CA ILE A 120 7.41 -19.18 8.17
C ILE A 120 7.64 -17.73 7.72
N GLY A 121 8.91 -17.35 7.61
CA GLY A 121 9.35 -16.09 7.05
C GLY A 121 10.43 -16.26 6.00
N ALA A 122 10.68 -15.20 5.24
CA ALA A 122 11.79 -15.07 4.31
C ALA A 122 12.75 -14.00 4.82
N SER A 123 14.03 -14.33 4.95
CA SER A 123 15.07 -13.40 5.38
C SER A 123 16.03 -13.11 4.25
N ASN A 124 16.37 -11.83 4.06
CA ASN A 124 17.34 -11.38 3.07
C ASN A 124 18.72 -11.23 3.71
N THR A 125 19.65 -12.10 3.36
CA THR A 125 21.04 -12.07 3.85
C THR A 125 21.94 -11.12 3.06
N CYS A 126 21.47 -10.64 1.91
CA CYS A 126 22.20 -9.67 1.09
C CYS A 126 22.04 -8.25 1.62
N ARG A 127 22.99 -7.38 1.25
CA ARG A 127 23.03 -5.96 1.61
C ARG A 127 22.20 -5.07 0.69
N GLU A 128 21.48 -5.68 -0.24
CA GLU A 128 20.69 -5.01 -1.27
C GLU A 128 19.24 -5.51 -1.22
N CYS A 129 18.31 -4.72 -1.75
CA CYS A 129 16.90 -5.07 -1.76
C CYS A 129 16.65 -6.22 -2.73
N ARG A 130 15.92 -7.25 -2.28
CA ARG A 130 15.62 -8.43 -3.09
C ARG A 130 14.11 -8.57 -3.31
N ALA A 131 13.72 -8.71 -4.57
CA ALA A 131 12.41 -9.11 -5.00
C ALA A 131 12.32 -10.65 -5.08
N VAL A 132 11.33 -11.29 -4.45
CA VAL A 132 11.29 -12.76 -4.29
C VAL A 132 9.97 -13.41 -4.67
N ILE A 133 9.93 -14.45 -5.48
CA ILE A 133 8.67 -15.12 -5.83
C ILE A 133 8.46 -16.30 -4.89
N ILE A 134 7.37 -16.28 -4.12
CA ILE A 134 6.98 -17.35 -3.22
C ILE A 134 5.72 -18.03 -3.74
N GLU A 135 5.79 -19.34 -3.91
CA GLU A 135 4.66 -20.20 -4.20
C GLU A 135 4.09 -20.82 -2.91
N ARG A 136 2.78 -20.79 -2.79
CA ARG A 136 1.99 -21.48 -1.80
C ARG A 136 1.22 -22.60 -2.46
N SER A 137 1.25 -23.79 -1.87
CA SER A 137 0.54 -24.96 -2.39
C SER A 137 -0.03 -25.81 -1.26
N SER A 138 -1.07 -26.57 -1.59
CA SER A 138 -1.67 -27.55 -0.68
C SER A 138 -2.29 -28.66 -1.52
N SER A 139 -2.41 -29.86 -0.95
CA SER A 139 -3.10 -30.96 -1.62
C SER A 139 -4.53 -30.55 -1.98
N GLY A 140 -4.92 -30.74 -3.24
CA GLY A 140 -6.25 -30.41 -3.74
C GLY A 140 -6.53 -28.91 -3.97
N LYS A 141 -5.55 -28.01 -3.81
CA LYS A 141 -5.69 -26.58 -4.10
C LYS A 141 -4.75 -26.15 -5.24
N VAL A 142 -5.24 -25.24 -6.08
CA VAL A 142 -4.40 -24.56 -7.09
C VAL A 142 -3.32 -23.75 -6.38
N SER A 143 -2.06 -23.89 -6.79
CA SER A 143 -0.97 -23.12 -6.20
C SER A 143 -1.12 -21.62 -6.47
N ARG A 144 -0.66 -20.81 -5.53
CA ARG A 144 -0.67 -19.34 -5.59
C ARG A 144 0.76 -18.84 -5.53
N ARG A 145 1.09 -17.77 -6.26
CA ARG A 145 2.47 -17.33 -6.43
C ARG A 145 2.54 -15.84 -6.26
N LYS A 146 3.25 -15.39 -5.25
CA LYS A 146 3.27 -14.00 -4.85
C LYS A 146 4.70 -13.50 -4.75
N THR A 147 4.95 -12.30 -5.25
CA THR A 147 6.28 -11.70 -5.16
C THR A 147 6.42 -10.97 -3.84
N TYR A 148 7.63 -10.93 -3.35
CA TYR A 148 8.22 -10.29 -2.20
C TYR A 148 9.02 -9.05 -2.55
N SER A 149 9.03 -7.98 -1.76
CA SER A 149 10.23 -7.13 -1.69
C SER A 149 10.73 -7.19 -0.25
N ILE A 150 12.02 -7.49 -0.09
CA ILE A 150 12.67 -7.62 1.20
C ILE A 150 13.85 -6.68 1.23
N ALA A 151 13.82 -5.74 2.17
CA ALA A 151 14.91 -4.79 2.39
C ALA A 151 16.23 -5.52 2.72
N PRO A 152 17.40 -4.87 2.56
CA PRO A 152 18.68 -5.40 3.02
C PRO A 152 18.63 -5.86 4.48
N GLY A 153 19.04 -7.10 4.78
CA GLY A 153 18.96 -7.66 6.14
C GLY A 153 17.53 -7.82 6.69
N GLY A 154 16.51 -7.56 5.87
CA GLY A 154 15.12 -7.56 6.28
C GLY A 154 14.56 -8.98 6.43
N THR A 155 13.57 -9.10 7.30
CA THR A 155 12.78 -10.33 7.46
C THR A 155 11.32 -10.05 7.14
N LEU A 156 10.73 -10.92 6.34
CA LEU A 156 9.37 -10.85 5.88
C LEU A 156 8.58 -12.06 6.38
N PRO A 157 7.52 -11.86 7.19
CA PRO A 157 6.56 -12.92 7.47
C PRO A 157 5.85 -13.36 6.19
N VAL A 158 5.70 -14.67 6.00
CA VAL A 158 4.99 -15.25 4.86
C VAL A 158 3.71 -15.90 5.40
N PRO A 159 2.55 -15.21 5.34
CA PRO A 159 1.28 -15.79 5.75
C PRO A 159 1.00 -17.07 4.95
N ASP A 160 0.41 -18.07 5.59
CA ASP A 160 0.08 -19.34 4.95
C ASP A 160 -1.11 -19.24 3.97
N GLU A 161 -2.01 -18.28 4.20
CA GLU A 161 -3.25 -18.05 3.42
C GLU A 161 -4.07 -19.34 3.23
N GLY A 162 -4.03 -20.25 4.21
CA GLY A 162 -4.71 -21.54 4.14
C GLY A 162 -4.04 -22.59 3.24
N PHE A 163 -2.76 -22.42 2.89
CA PHE A 163 -1.92 -23.40 2.21
C PHE A 163 -0.97 -24.09 3.18
N SER A 164 -0.57 -25.33 2.88
CA SER A 164 0.27 -26.15 3.78
C SER A 164 1.76 -26.16 3.41
N LYS A 165 2.11 -25.64 2.23
CA LYS A 165 3.48 -25.63 1.71
C LYS A 165 3.83 -24.26 1.15
N VAL A 166 5.06 -23.84 1.41
CA VAL A 166 5.67 -22.61 0.91
C VAL A 166 6.95 -22.96 0.17
N LYS A 167 7.19 -22.36 -0.99
CA LYS A 167 8.38 -22.58 -1.81
C LYS A 167 8.88 -21.26 -2.40
N LEU A 168 10.16 -20.98 -2.27
CA LEU A 168 10.81 -19.90 -3.01
C LEU A 168 11.05 -20.35 -4.45
N LEU A 169 10.51 -19.62 -5.43
CA LEU A 169 10.66 -19.90 -6.87
C LEU A 169 11.78 -19.09 -7.52
N GLY A 170 11.99 -17.84 -7.09
CA GLY A 170 13.00 -16.96 -7.67
C GLY A 170 13.31 -15.76 -6.81
N GLU A 171 14.44 -15.11 -7.10
CA GLU A 171 14.91 -13.90 -6.44
C GLU A 171 15.70 -13.02 -7.41
N SER A 172 15.54 -11.71 -7.28
CA SER A 172 16.20 -10.71 -8.12
C SER A 172 16.34 -9.39 -7.38
N ASP A 173 17.10 -8.44 -7.89
CA ASP A 173 17.15 -7.09 -7.32
C ASP A 173 15.81 -6.36 -7.44
N CYS A 174 15.50 -5.54 -6.44
CA CYS A 174 14.37 -4.62 -6.52
C CYS A 174 14.61 -3.59 -7.64
N ARG A 175 13.67 -3.49 -8.58
CA ARG A 175 13.67 -2.46 -9.64
C ARG A 175 12.78 -1.28 -9.28
#